data_AF-A0AAE1D2M9-F1
#
_entry.id   AF-A0AAE1D2M9-F1
#
_cell.length_a   1.000
_cell.length_b   1.000
_cell.length_c   1.000
_cell.angle_alpha   90.00
_cell.angle_beta   90.00
_cell.angle_gamma   90.00
#
_symmetry.space_group_name_H-M   'P 1'
#
loop_
_entity.id
_entity.type
_entity.pdbx_description
1 polymer ?
#
loop_
_entity_poly.entity_id
_entity_poly.type
_entity_poly.pdbx_seq_one_letter_code
_entity_poly.pdbx_strand_id
1 'polypeptide(L)'
;MFDDLYVRGGLLFDNLYVRGSLVFDDLYVRGGLLFENLFVKGDLLFENLSVKGGLLFENLSMRGGLLFENLFVKGGLLFENLSGKGGLLFTNLFVKGGLLFENLSVKGCLLFENLSVKGGLLFENLSVKGGLLFDNISVK
;
A
#
# COMPACT_ATOMS: atom_id res chain seq x y z
N MET A 1 9.29 4.99 12.66
CA MET A 1 9.30 3.53 12.74
C MET A 1 8.24 3.14 13.76
N PHE A 2 7.34 2.25 13.39
CA PHE A 2 6.27 1.70 14.23
C PHE A 2 6.43 0.20 14.21
N ASP A 3 6.78 -0.37 15.35
CA ASP A 3 7.12 -1.79 15.45
C ASP A 3 6.23 -2.47 16.48
N ASP A 4 5.96 -3.76 16.26
CA ASP A 4 5.25 -4.64 17.21
C ASP A 4 3.88 -4.09 17.67
N LEU A 5 3.19 -3.37 16.79
CA LEU A 5 1.97 -2.68 17.16
C LEU A 5 0.73 -3.56 16.94
N TYR A 6 -0.04 -3.76 18.01
CA TYR A 6 -1.33 -4.44 17.95
C TYR A 6 -2.47 -3.49 18.27
N VAL A 7 -3.33 -3.21 17.29
CA VAL A 7 -4.49 -2.31 17.43
C VAL A 7 -5.80 -3.09 17.35
N ARG A 8 -6.68 -2.87 18.34
CA ARG A 8 -8.10 -3.26 18.27
C ARG A 8 -8.94 -2.01 18.00
N GLY A 9 -9.53 -1.94 16.82
CA GLY A 9 -10.18 -0.73 16.31
C GLY A 9 -9.53 -0.25 15.02
N GLY A 10 -9.99 0.91 14.53
CA GLY A 10 -9.38 1.57 13.39
C GLY A 10 -8.13 2.35 13.79
N LEU A 11 -7.17 2.44 12.87
CA LEU A 11 -5.99 3.29 12.98
C LEU A 11 -6.01 4.28 11.81
N LEU A 12 -5.94 5.57 12.12
CA LEU A 12 -5.94 6.67 11.15
C LEU A 12 -4.66 7.48 11.31
N PHE A 13 -3.96 7.66 10.21
CA PHE A 13 -2.90 8.65 10.06
C PHE A 13 -3.42 9.73 9.12
N ASP A 14 -3.61 10.94 9.65
CA ASP A 14 -4.09 12.08 8.88
C ASP A 14 -3.05 13.20 8.91
N ASN A 15 -2.90 13.88 7.77
CA ASN A 15 -2.07 15.08 7.60
C ASN A 15 -0.61 14.90 8.06
N LEU A 16 0.00 13.77 7.70
CA LEU A 16 1.36 13.45 8.09
C LEU A 16 2.38 13.92 7.04
N TYR A 17 3.41 14.63 7.50
CA TYR A 17 4.55 15.03 6.70
C TYR A 17 5.85 14.43 7.25
N VAL A 18 6.50 13.58 6.47
CA VAL A 18 7.72 12.85 6.87
C VAL A 18 8.91 13.30 6.02
N ARG A 19 10.03 13.61 6.67
CA ARG A 19 11.35 13.71 6.03
C ARG A 19 12.18 12.50 6.44
N GLY A 20 12.67 11.74 5.46
CA GLY A 20 13.22 10.41 5.70
C GLY A 20 12.17 9.31 5.51
N SER A 21 12.50 8.10 5.93
CA SER A 21 11.65 6.93 5.71
C SER A 21 10.64 6.74 6.84
N LEU A 22 9.40 6.38 6.48
CA LEU A 22 8.37 5.94 7.40
C LEU A 22 8.26 4.42 7.29
N VAL A 23 8.52 3.72 8.38
CA VAL A 23 8.57 2.25 8.43
C VAL A 23 7.52 1.76 9.42
N PHE A 24 6.78 0.74 9.01
CA PHE A 24 5.88 -0.06 9.83
C PHE A 24 6.35 -1.51 9.76
N ASP A 25 6.71 -2.08 10.90
CA ASP A 25 7.12 -3.47 11.03
C ASP A 25 6.19 -4.18 12.03
N ASP A 26 5.85 -5.44 11.75
CA ASP A 26 5.00 -6.29 12.58
C ASP A 26 3.71 -5.61 13.09
N LEU A 27 3.01 -4.89 12.20
CA LEU A 27 1.77 -4.19 12.51
C LEU A 27 0.54 -5.09 12.31
N TYR A 28 -0.29 -5.20 13.35
CA TYR A 28 -1.55 -5.94 13.32
C TYR A 28 -2.74 -5.06 13.71
N VAL A 29 -3.70 -4.90 12.78
CA VAL A 29 -4.88 -4.06 12.98
C VAL A 29 -6.18 -4.88 12.87
N ARG A 30 -6.96 -4.92 13.95
CA ARG A 30 -8.35 -5.44 13.95
C ARG A 30 -9.35 -4.31 13.77
N GLY A 31 -9.36 -3.77 12.57
CA GLY A 31 -10.21 -2.68 12.11
C GLY A 31 -9.67 -2.17 10.77
N GLY A 32 -10.07 -0.96 10.38
CA GLY A 32 -9.51 -0.29 9.21
C GLY A 32 -8.14 0.36 9.52
N LEU A 33 -7.25 0.38 8.54
CA LEU A 33 -6.03 1.18 8.57
C LEU A 33 -6.13 2.22 7.45
N LEU A 34 -6.15 3.50 7.81
CA LEU A 34 -6.37 4.60 6.90
C LEU A 34 -5.19 5.56 6.96
N PHE A 35 -4.67 5.93 5.79
CA PHE A 35 -3.70 6.99 5.61
C PHE A 35 -4.32 8.07 4.73
N GLU A 36 -4.46 9.27 5.26
CA GLU A 36 -5.03 10.42 4.56
C GLU A 36 -3.99 11.54 4.50
N ASN A 37 -3.84 12.17 3.33
CA ASN A 37 -3.00 13.36 3.13
C ASN A 37 -1.54 13.14 3.56
N LEU A 38 -0.93 12.04 3.10
CA LEU A 38 0.42 11.63 3.48
C LEU A 38 1.47 12.15 2.50
N PHE A 39 2.46 12.87 3.02
CA PHE A 39 3.59 13.41 2.25
C PHE A 39 4.92 12.86 2.78
N VAL A 40 5.59 12.00 1.99
CA VAL A 40 6.86 11.36 2.39
C VAL A 40 8.01 11.81 1.49
N LYS A 41 8.99 12.50 2.07
CA LYS A 41 10.29 12.80 1.42
C LYS A 41 11.34 11.75 1.81
N GLY A 42 11.05 10.53 1.41
CA GLY A 42 11.82 9.30 1.67
C GLY A 42 10.96 8.11 1.25
N ASP A 43 11.26 6.94 1.79
CA ASP A 43 10.51 5.71 1.49
C ASP A 43 9.40 5.47 2.51
N LEU A 44 8.32 4.82 2.06
CA LEU A 44 7.26 4.31 2.90
C LEU A 44 7.31 2.78 2.85
N LEU A 45 7.64 2.15 3.97
CA LEU A 45 7.93 0.72 4.05
C LEU A 45 6.94 0.06 5.01
N PHE A 46 6.34 -1.03 4.56
CA PHE A 46 5.47 -1.90 5.36
C PHE A 46 5.98 -3.33 5.30
N GLU A 47 6.36 -3.87 6.43
CA GLU A 47 6.84 -5.23 6.61
C GLU A 47 5.87 -5.97 7.55
N ASN A 48 5.48 -7.19 7.18
CA ASN A 48 4.66 -8.09 8.00
C ASN A 48 3.32 -7.50 8.48
N LEU A 49 2.63 -6.77 7.60
CA LEU A 49 1.37 -6.08 7.93
C LEU A 49 0.16 -7.01 7.81
N SER A 50 -0.67 -7.07 8.86
CA SER A 50 -1.96 -7.79 8.84
C SER A 50 -3.13 -6.88 9.24
N VAL A 51 -4.04 -6.63 8.29
CA VAL A 51 -5.23 -5.80 8.49
C VAL A 51 -6.49 -6.64 8.32
N LYS A 52 -7.31 -6.76 9.37
CA LYS A 52 -8.58 -7.50 9.30
C LYS A 52 -9.74 -6.70 8.72
N GLY A 53 -9.65 -5.37 8.69
CA GLY A 53 -10.56 -4.49 7.94
C GLY A 53 -9.99 -4.14 6.57
N GLY A 54 -10.36 -2.94 6.09
CA GLY A 54 -9.77 -2.36 4.88
C GLY A 54 -8.48 -1.60 5.16
N LEU A 55 -7.61 -1.53 4.15
CA LEU A 55 -6.43 -0.68 4.12
C LEU A 55 -6.62 0.36 3.03
N LEU A 56 -6.61 1.64 3.40
CA LEU A 56 -6.84 2.77 2.50
C LEU A 56 -5.67 3.74 2.55
N PHE A 57 -5.20 4.15 1.39
CA PHE A 57 -4.34 5.31 1.20
C PHE A 57 -5.07 6.31 0.32
N GLU A 58 -5.28 7.51 0.85
CA GLU A 58 -5.90 8.62 0.15
C GLU A 58 -4.93 9.80 0.12
N ASN A 59 -4.72 10.38 -1.07
CA ASN A 59 -3.86 11.54 -1.29
C ASN A 59 -2.41 11.30 -0.82
N LEU A 60 -1.79 10.25 -1.35
CA LEU A 60 -0.40 9.90 -1.05
C LEU A 60 0.57 10.54 -2.04
N SER A 61 1.52 11.33 -1.53
CA SER A 61 2.64 11.86 -2.32
C SER A 61 3.99 11.45 -1.76
N MET A 62 4.82 10.81 -2.59
CA MET A 62 6.12 10.29 -2.17
C MET A 62 7.24 10.67 -3.13
N ARG A 63 8.41 10.99 -2.58
CA ARG A 63 9.64 11.14 -3.39
C ARG A 63 10.45 9.85 -3.48
N GLY A 64 10.45 9.03 -2.45
CA GLY A 64 11.01 7.68 -2.47
C GLY A 64 9.98 6.67 -2.96
N GLY A 65 10.23 5.40 -2.64
CA GLY A 65 9.38 4.27 -2.99
C GLY A 65 8.33 3.92 -1.94
N LEU A 66 7.38 3.10 -2.34
CA LEU A 66 6.45 2.39 -1.46
C LEU A 66 6.74 0.90 -1.54
N LEU A 67 7.00 0.28 -0.41
CA LEU A 67 7.23 -1.15 -0.32
C LEU A 67 6.17 -1.78 0.59
N PHE A 68 5.56 -2.85 0.12
CA PHE A 68 4.87 -3.80 0.96
C PHE A 68 5.53 -5.17 0.85
N GLU A 69 6.01 -5.68 1.97
CA GLU A 69 6.49 -7.04 2.11
C GLU A 69 5.58 -7.79 3.09
N ASN A 70 5.04 -8.94 2.65
CA ASN A 70 4.17 -9.81 3.45
C ASN A 70 2.91 -9.11 3.97
N LEU A 71 2.13 -8.51 3.06
CA LEU A 71 0.87 -7.85 3.41
C LEU A 71 -0.33 -8.80 3.31
N PHE A 72 -1.09 -8.91 4.40
CA PHE A 72 -2.37 -9.61 4.44
C PHE A 72 -3.52 -8.66 4.79
N VAL A 73 -4.47 -8.48 3.87
CA VAL A 73 -5.67 -7.65 4.07
C VAL A 73 -6.93 -8.50 3.91
N LYS A 74 -7.78 -8.58 4.94
CA LYS A 74 -9.06 -9.30 4.83
C LYS A 74 -10.15 -8.49 4.13
N GLY A 75 -10.16 -7.17 4.31
CA GLY A 75 -11.05 -6.27 3.58
C GLY A 75 -10.46 -5.92 2.21
N GLY A 76 -10.84 -4.75 1.70
CA GLY A 76 -10.25 -4.17 0.49
C GLY A 76 -8.94 -3.46 0.77
N LEU A 77 -8.07 -3.42 -0.24
CA LEU A 77 -6.89 -2.57 -0.30
C LEU A 77 -7.12 -1.51 -1.39
N LEU A 78 -7.19 -0.26 -1.01
CA LEU A 78 -7.48 0.87 -1.89
C LEU A 78 -6.36 1.90 -1.82
N PHE A 79 -5.91 2.32 -3.00
CA PHE A 79 -5.06 3.48 -3.19
C PHE A 79 -5.79 4.48 -4.07
N GLU A 80 -6.03 5.67 -3.54
CA GLU A 80 -6.68 6.77 -4.24
C GLU A 80 -5.73 7.97 -4.29
N ASN A 81 -5.54 8.53 -5.49
CA ASN A 81 -4.71 9.72 -5.74
C ASN A 81 -3.26 9.55 -5.25
N LEU A 82 -2.59 8.50 -5.73
CA LEU A 82 -1.20 8.22 -5.40
C LEU A 82 -0.27 8.82 -6.47
N SER A 83 0.65 9.67 -6.03
CA SER A 83 1.73 10.21 -6.87
C SER A 83 3.12 9.92 -6.28
N GLY A 84 4.00 9.31 -7.07
CA GLY A 84 5.31 8.87 -6.60
C GLY A 84 6.44 9.11 -7.60
N LYS A 85 7.64 9.41 -7.09
CA LYS A 85 8.88 9.39 -7.89
C LYS A 85 9.71 8.13 -7.72
N GLY A 86 9.56 7.38 -6.63
CA GLY A 86 10.15 6.05 -6.50
C GLY A 86 9.25 4.98 -7.12
N GLY A 87 9.66 3.71 -6.99
CA GLY A 87 8.83 2.58 -7.38
C GLY A 87 7.77 2.25 -6.33
N LEU A 88 6.71 1.56 -6.74
CA LEU A 88 5.79 0.86 -5.85
C LEU A 88 6.03 -0.64 -6.02
N LEU A 89 6.38 -1.29 -4.94
CA LEU A 89 6.79 -2.69 -4.91
C LEU A 89 5.92 -3.43 -3.92
N PHE A 90 5.27 -4.49 -4.39
CA PHE A 90 4.42 -5.36 -3.58
C PHE A 90 4.92 -6.79 -3.70
N THR A 91 5.35 -7.37 -2.58
CA THR A 91 5.85 -8.74 -2.51
C THR A 91 5.03 -9.52 -1.48
N ASN A 92 4.53 -10.70 -1.88
CA ASN A 92 3.70 -11.59 -1.06
C ASN A 92 2.42 -10.90 -0.56
N LEU A 93 1.61 -10.40 -1.49
CA LEU A 93 0.38 -9.66 -1.19
C LEU A 93 -0.84 -10.57 -1.25
N PHE A 94 -1.57 -10.66 -0.14
CA PHE A 94 -2.80 -11.44 -0.01
C PHE A 94 -3.97 -10.55 0.39
N VAL A 95 -4.88 -10.31 -0.55
CA VAL A 95 -6.08 -9.49 -0.32
C VAL A 95 -7.32 -10.36 -0.48
N LYS A 96 -8.16 -10.44 0.56
CA LYS A 96 -9.43 -11.19 0.49
C LYS A 96 -10.61 -10.36 0.01
N GLY A 97 -10.49 -9.03 -0.02
CA GLY A 97 -11.41 -8.16 -0.75
C GLY A 97 -10.88 -7.82 -2.14
N GLY A 98 -11.26 -6.64 -2.64
CA GLY A 98 -10.69 -6.08 -3.87
C GLY A 98 -9.39 -5.32 -3.62
N LEU A 99 -8.53 -5.30 -4.63
CA LEU A 99 -7.37 -4.43 -4.75
C LEU A 99 -7.66 -3.38 -5.83
N LEU A 100 -7.77 -2.12 -5.44
CA LEU A 100 -8.07 -1.01 -6.34
C LEU A 100 -6.99 0.06 -6.26
N PHE A 101 -6.53 0.50 -7.42
CA PHE A 101 -5.73 1.70 -7.60
C PHE A 101 -6.51 2.68 -8.46
N GLU A 102 -6.78 3.86 -7.93
CA GLU A 102 -7.43 4.95 -8.63
C GLU A 102 -6.50 6.16 -8.68
N ASN A 103 -6.33 6.74 -9.87
CA ASN A 103 -5.49 7.90 -10.14
C ASN A 103 -4.03 7.68 -9.69
N LEU A 104 -3.43 6.59 -10.17
CA LEU A 104 -2.06 6.22 -9.84
C LEU A 104 -1.03 6.79 -10.84
N SER A 105 -0.11 7.63 -10.37
CA SER A 105 1.01 8.16 -11.15
C SER A 105 2.37 7.85 -10.53
N VAL A 106 3.19 7.05 -11.21
CA VAL A 106 4.50 6.60 -10.70
C VAL A 106 5.60 6.92 -11.71
N LYS A 107 6.67 7.58 -11.27
CA LYS A 107 7.90 7.80 -12.07
C LYS A 107 9.01 6.84 -11.66
N GLY A 108 8.74 5.56 -11.75
CA GLY A 108 9.61 4.47 -11.35
C GLY A 108 9.00 3.15 -11.82
N CYS A 109 9.22 2.07 -11.08
CA CYS A 109 8.58 0.79 -11.38
C CYS A 109 7.31 0.58 -10.55
N LEU A 110 6.30 -0.07 -11.13
CA LEU A 110 5.20 -0.69 -10.40
C LEU A 110 5.35 -2.20 -10.53
N LEU A 111 5.59 -2.88 -9.43
CA LEU A 111 5.87 -4.31 -9.40
C LEU A 111 4.97 -5.03 -8.41
N PHE A 112 4.39 -6.13 -8.85
CA PHE A 112 3.69 -7.10 -8.02
C PHE A 112 4.36 -8.46 -8.17
N GLU A 113 4.76 -9.04 -7.06
CA GLU A 113 5.32 -10.39 -6.96
C GLU A 113 4.49 -11.20 -5.95
N ASN A 114 4.01 -12.38 -6.36
CA ASN A 114 3.18 -13.26 -5.53
C ASN A 114 1.91 -12.56 -5.02
N LEU A 115 1.10 -12.05 -5.95
CA LEU A 115 -0.18 -11.41 -5.64
C LEU A 115 -1.32 -12.42 -5.67
N SER A 116 -2.09 -12.50 -4.59
CA SER A 116 -3.34 -13.25 -4.52
C SER A 116 -4.49 -12.35 -4.06
N VAL A 117 -5.48 -12.13 -4.93
CA VAL A 117 -6.69 -11.35 -4.63
C VAL A 117 -7.93 -12.26 -4.75
N LYS A 118 -8.77 -12.30 -3.71
CA LYS A 118 -10.08 -12.99 -3.74
C LYS A 118 -11.19 -11.94 -3.88
N GLY A 119 -11.33 -11.38 -5.07
CA GLY A 119 -12.15 -10.23 -5.39
C GLY A 119 -11.74 -9.66 -6.74
N GLY A 120 -11.80 -8.34 -6.89
CA GLY A 120 -11.35 -7.64 -8.09
C GLY A 120 -9.93 -7.08 -7.94
N LEU A 121 -9.15 -7.13 -9.02
CA LEU A 121 -7.94 -6.30 -9.19
C LEU A 121 -8.26 -5.26 -10.26
N LEU A 122 -8.27 -3.97 -9.89
CA LEU A 122 -8.62 -2.89 -10.79
C LEU A 122 -7.59 -1.76 -10.71
N PHE A 123 -7.26 -1.23 -11.89
CA PHE A 123 -6.45 -0.02 -12.07
C PHE A 123 -7.26 0.97 -12.90
N GLU A 124 -7.55 2.13 -12.33
CA GLU A 124 -8.21 3.25 -12.98
C GLU A 124 -7.25 4.43 -13.05
N ASN A 125 -7.10 5.02 -14.24
CA ASN A 125 -6.19 6.15 -14.50
C ASN A 125 -4.73 5.87 -14.07
N LEU A 126 -4.18 4.74 -14.55
CA LEU A 126 -2.81 4.33 -14.30
C LEU A 126 -1.81 5.00 -15.26
N SER A 127 -0.79 5.66 -14.72
CA SER A 127 0.36 6.18 -15.48
C SER A 127 1.68 5.78 -14.81
N VAL A 128 2.42 4.86 -15.42
CA VAL A 128 3.76 4.44 -14.96
C VAL A 128 4.82 4.89 -15.98
N LYS A 129 5.78 5.68 -15.53
CA LYS A 129 6.96 6.10 -16.30
C LYS A 129 8.17 5.32 -15.78
N GLY A 130 8.33 4.10 -16.30
CA GLY A 130 9.37 3.14 -15.93
C GLY A 130 8.89 1.73 -16.28
N GLY A 131 9.06 0.77 -15.38
CA GLY A 131 8.62 -0.61 -15.57
C GLY A 131 7.25 -0.89 -14.94
N LEU A 132 6.44 -1.71 -15.60
CA LEU A 132 5.25 -2.33 -15.01
C LEU A 132 5.44 -3.84 -15.09
N LEU A 133 5.46 -4.51 -13.94
CA LEU A 133 5.71 -5.95 -13.86
C LEU A 133 4.73 -6.64 -12.93
N PHE A 134 4.25 -7.79 -13.38
CA PHE A 134 3.37 -8.68 -12.66
C PHE A 134 3.97 -10.07 -12.73
N ASP A 135 4.34 -10.63 -11.58
CA ASP A 135 4.83 -12.00 -11.46
C ASP A 135 4.01 -12.78 -10.45
N ASN A 136 3.62 -13.99 -10.84
CA ASN A 136 2.82 -14.92 -10.06
C ASN A 136 1.53 -14.29 -9.47
N ILE A 137 0.62 -13.86 -10.36
CA ILE A 137 -0.64 -13.21 -10.00
C ILE A 137 -1.82 -14.20 -10.05
N SER A 138 -2.63 -14.23 -9.00
CA SER A 138 -3.91 -14.94 -8.96
C SER A 138 -5.02 -14.00 -8.50
N VAL A 139 -6.04 -13.81 -9.34
CA VAL A 139 -7.26 -13.07 -9.01
C VAL A 139 -8.43 -14.04 -9.15
N LYS A 140 -9.27 -14.15 -8.12
CA LYS A 140 -10.38 -15.10 -8.03
C LYS A 140 -11.65 -14.45 -7.55
#